data_AF-A0A7V3GU61-F1
#
_entry.id   AF-A0A7V3GU61-F1
#
_cell.length_a   1.000
_cell.length_b   1.000
_cell.length_c   1.000
_cell.angle_alpha   90.00
_cell.angle_beta   90.00
_cell.angle_gamma   90.00
#
_symmetry.space_group_name_H-M   'P 1'
#
loop_
_entity.id
_entity.type
_entity.pdbx_description
1 polymer ?
#
loop_
_entity_poly.entity_id
_entity_poly.type
_entity_poly.pdbx_seq_one_letter_code
_entity_poly.pdbx_strand_id
1 'polypeptide(L)'
;AAKAAGLEWYGPTGEEFTKAYKAAHDGEDPSYHVAGGYAAGLILQKAIETADSVDKEAVLKALDATDMMIFFGHIKFDTSAENHGLQIGHDMILIQWQEKDGQLVKEVVWPEAGATAEPIYPIR
;
A
#
# COMPACT_ATOMS: atom_id res chain seq x y z
N ALA A 1 -11.99 0.20 -3.10
CA ALA A 1 -11.54 -0.14 -1.72
C ALA A 1 -11.81 0.99 -0.72
N ALA A 2 -11.10 2.12 -0.76
CA ALA A 2 -11.19 3.20 0.25
C ALA A 2 -12.62 3.64 0.60
N LYS A 3 -13.43 4.01 -0.41
CA LYS A 3 -14.84 4.41 -0.22
C LYS A 3 -15.69 3.33 0.45
N ALA A 4 -15.45 2.05 0.12
CA ALA A 4 -16.18 0.94 0.72
C ALA A 4 -15.77 0.71 2.19
N ALA A 5 -14.51 1.00 2.53
CA ALA A 5 -13.98 0.95 3.90
C ALA A 5 -14.23 2.24 4.71
N GLY A 6 -14.83 3.28 4.12
CA GLY A 6 -15.04 4.58 4.79
C GLY A 6 -13.74 5.36 5.04
N LEU A 7 -12.67 5.05 4.30
CA LEU A 7 -11.35 5.65 4.47
C LEU A 7 -11.09 6.76 3.45
N GLU A 8 -10.34 7.78 3.85
CA GLU A 8 -9.77 8.77 2.94
C GLU A 8 -8.83 8.06 1.96
N TRP A 9 -8.89 8.43 0.67
CA TRP A 9 -7.88 8.04 -0.30
C TRP A 9 -6.83 9.14 -0.44
N TYR A 10 -5.55 8.77 -0.39
CA TYR A 10 -4.45 9.72 -0.54
C TYR A 10 -3.41 9.23 -1.55
N GLY A 11 -2.94 10.14 -2.42
CA GLY A 11 -1.91 9.87 -3.41
C GLY A 11 -2.40 9.20 -4.71
N PRO A 12 -1.47 8.74 -5.57
CA PRO A 12 -1.77 8.13 -6.85
C PRO A 12 -2.39 6.74 -6.70
N THR A 13 -3.08 6.27 -7.73
CA THR A 13 -3.45 4.87 -7.93
C THR A 13 -2.23 3.98 -8.21
N GLY A 14 -2.39 2.67 -8.03
CA GLY A 14 -1.32 1.71 -8.33
C GLY A 14 -0.91 1.72 -9.80
N GLU A 15 -1.85 1.95 -10.72
CA GLU A 15 -1.59 2.11 -12.15
C GLU A 15 -0.79 3.38 -12.44
N GLU A 16 -1.17 4.51 -11.83
CA GLU A 16 -0.45 5.78 -11.98
C GLU A 16 0.97 5.70 -11.43
N PHE A 17 1.14 5.12 -10.24
CA PHE A 17 2.47 4.85 -9.67
C PHE A 17 3.30 3.95 -10.60
N THR A 18 2.74 2.83 -11.07
CA THR A 18 3.45 1.89 -11.95
C THR A 18 3.87 2.57 -13.26
N LYS A 19 2.97 3.36 -13.85
CA LYS A 19 3.25 4.13 -15.07
C LYS A 19 4.36 5.15 -14.84
N ALA A 20 4.31 5.90 -13.74
CA ALA A 20 5.32 6.89 -13.39
C ALA A 20 6.70 6.25 -13.12
N TYR A 21 6.72 5.12 -12.39
CA TYR A 21 7.95 4.38 -12.12
C TYR A 21 8.59 3.86 -13.41
N LYS A 22 7.81 3.21 -14.28
CA LYS A 22 8.30 2.74 -15.59
C LYS A 22 8.88 3.86 -16.44
N ALA A 23 8.25 5.02 -16.44
CA ALA A 23 8.75 6.19 -17.17
C ALA A 23 10.09 6.72 -16.61
N ALA A 24 10.32 6.59 -15.30
CA ALA A 24 11.54 7.03 -14.63
C ALA A 24 12.69 6.01 -14.65
N HIS A 25 12.38 4.73 -14.90
CA HIS A 25 13.31 3.60 -14.77
C HIS A 25 13.31 2.71 -16.03
N ASP A 26 13.32 3.32 -17.22
CA ASP A 26 13.50 2.63 -18.52
C ASP A 26 12.55 1.43 -18.76
N GLY A 27 11.32 1.55 -18.27
CA GLY A 27 10.27 0.53 -18.44
C GLY A 27 10.28 -0.60 -17.40
N GLU A 28 11.17 -0.56 -16.40
CA GLU A 28 11.23 -1.56 -15.34
C GLU A 28 9.93 -1.60 -14.51
N ASP A 29 9.44 -2.82 -14.22
CA ASP A 29 8.31 -3.01 -13.31
C ASP A 29 8.73 -2.72 -11.85
N PRO A 30 7.95 -1.94 -11.08
CA PRO A 30 8.27 -1.71 -9.68
C PRO A 30 8.12 -3.00 -8.87
N SER A 31 9.12 -3.29 -8.03
CA SER A 31 9.00 -4.36 -7.04
C SER A 31 8.12 -3.92 -5.85
N TYR A 32 7.65 -4.89 -5.07
CA TYR A 32 6.95 -4.64 -3.80
C TYR A 32 7.76 -3.71 -2.87
N HIS A 33 9.08 -3.86 -2.82
CA HIS A 33 9.95 -3.03 -1.98
C HIS A 33 10.05 -1.59 -2.48
N VAL A 34 10.07 -1.38 -3.80
CA VAL A 34 10.03 -0.04 -4.40
C VAL A 34 8.70 0.64 -4.06
N ALA A 35 7.59 -0.09 -4.23
CA ALA A 35 6.26 0.40 -3.88
C ALA A 35 6.16 0.76 -2.38
N GLY A 36 6.74 -0.06 -1.50
CA GLY A 36 6.80 0.20 -0.06
C GLY A 36 7.64 1.43 0.29
N GLY A 37 8.77 1.65 -0.39
CA GLY A 37 9.59 2.85 -0.20
C GLY A 37 8.87 4.13 -0.61
N TYR A 38 8.16 4.10 -1.74
CA TYR A 38 7.34 5.22 -2.19
C TYR A 38 6.15 5.47 -1.24
N ALA A 39 5.50 4.41 -0.77
CA ALA A 39 4.43 4.48 0.23
C ALA A 39 4.90 5.16 1.52
N ALA A 40 6.09 4.84 2.04
CA ALA A 40 6.64 5.51 3.22
C ALA A 40 6.79 7.03 3.01
N GLY A 41 7.23 7.45 1.82
CA GLY A 41 7.30 8.86 1.44
C GLY A 41 5.92 9.54 1.42
N LEU A 42 4.90 8.89 0.83
CA LEU A 42 3.53 9.42 0.83
C LEU A 42 2.97 9.58 2.24
N ILE A 43 3.19 8.60 3.12
CA ILE A 43 2.72 8.63 4.50
C ILE A 43 3.34 9.82 5.24
N LEU A 44 4.65 10.01 5.10
CA LEU A 44 5.34 11.15 5.69
C LEU A 44 4.84 12.49 5.12
N GLN A 45 4.61 12.55 3.80
CA GLN A 45 4.07 13.75 3.16
C GLN A 45 2.70 14.12 3.74
N LYS A 46 1.76 13.15 3.83
CA LYS A 46 0.43 13.39 4.41
C LYS A 46 0.52 13.88 5.85
N ALA A 47 1.41 13.30 6.64
CA ALA A 47 1.59 13.70 8.04
C ALA A 47 2.10 15.15 8.13
N ILE A 48 3.05 15.55 7.29
CA ILE A 48 3.55 16.94 7.21
C ILE A 48 2.44 17.90 6.78
N GLU A 49 1.67 17.56 5.74
CA GLU A 49 0.53 18.37 5.28
C GLU A 49 -0.55 18.52 6.36
N THR A 50 -0.82 17.46 7.13
CA THR A 50 -1.80 17.47 8.21
C THR A 50 -1.31 18.27 9.42
N ALA A 51 -0.02 18.23 9.71
CA ALA A 51 0.61 18.99 10.78
C ALA A 51 0.81 20.47 10.43
N ASP A 52 0.75 20.83 9.14
CA ASP A 52 1.15 22.13 8.59
C ASP A 52 2.54 22.57 9.10
N SER A 53 3.44 21.59 9.23
CA SER A 53 4.72 21.76 9.90
C SER A 53 5.65 20.59 9.61
N VAL A 54 6.95 20.85 9.71
CA VAL A 54 8.02 19.83 9.72
C VAL A 54 8.59 19.60 11.13
N ASP A 55 7.98 20.21 12.14
CA ASP A 55 8.32 19.95 13.53
C ASP A 55 8.06 18.48 13.90
N LYS A 56 9.03 17.87 14.59
CA LYS A 56 9.00 16.44 14.90
C LYS A 56 7.78 16.04 15.72
N GLU A 57 7.42 16.81 16.74
CA GLU A 57 6.31 16.46 17.63
C GLU A 57 4.96 16.63 16.92
N ALA A 58 4.84 17.69 16.12
CA ALA A 58 3.66 17.92 15.29
C ALA A 58 3.44 16.79 14.26
N VAL A 59 4.52 16.40 13.55
CA VAL A 59 4.46 15.32 12.54
C VAL A 59 4.19 13.96 13.20
N LEU A 60 4.79 13.67 14.36
CA LEU A 60 4.54 12.42 15.09
C LEU A 60 3.07 12.32 15.50
N LYS A 61 2.48 13.41 16.00
CA LYS A 61 1.04 13.45 16.32
C LYS A 61 0.16 13.23 15.09
N ALA A 62 0.56 13.73 13.93
CA ALA A 62 -0.16 13.49 12.68
C ALA A 62 -0.01 12.04 12.18
N LEU A 63 1.16 11.42 12.35
CA LEU A 63 1.39 10.01 12.06
C LEU A 63 0.53 9.12 12.96
N ASP A 64 0.46 9.40 14.25
CA ASP A 64 -0.38 8.67 15.21
C ASP A 64 -1.88 8.77 14.87
N ALA A 65 -2.29 9.88 14.26
CA ALA A 65 -3.67 10.10 13.80
C ALA A 65 -3.96 9.53 12.40
N THR A 66 -2.98 8.89 11.74
CA THR A 66 -3.14 8.40 10.37
C THR A 66 -4.10 7.21 10.32
N ASP A 67 -5.17 7.37 9.53
CA ASP A 67 -6.14 6.33 9.20
C ASP A 67 -6.63 6.57 7.75
N MET A 68 -5.90 6.04 6.78
CA MET A 68 -6.13 6.35 5.35
C MET A 68 -5.79 5.18 4.43
N MET A 69 -6.32 5.19 3.22
CA MET A 69 -5.98 4.25 2.16
C MET A 69 -5.06 4.92 1.13
N ILE A 70 -3.97 4.25 0.77
CA ILE A 70 -3.14 4.59 -0.39
C ILE A 70 -3.14 3.40 -1.37
N PHE A 71 -2.44 3.50 -2.52
CA PHE A 71 -2.35 2.35 -3.44
C PHE A 71 -1.68 1.11 -2.83
N PHE A 72 -0.89 1.31 -1.77
CA PHE A 72 -0.27 0.24 -0.98
C PHE A 72 -1.21 -0.33 0.09
N GLY A 73 -2.49 0.02 0.11
CA GLY A 73 -3.45 -0.46 1.09
C GLY A 73 -3.69 0.49 2.26
N HIS A 74 -4.32 -0.03 3.31
CA HIS A 74 -4.75 0.76 4.46
C HIS A 74 -3.59 1.01 5.42
N ILE A 75 -3.37 2.28 5.73
CA ILE A 75 -2.35 2.77 6.63
C ILE A 75 -2.99 3.18 7.94
N LYS A 76 -2.66 2.44 9.00
CA LYS A 76 -3.01 2.73 10.38
C LYS A 76 -1.94 2.16 11.29
N PHE A 77 -1.55 2.92 12.31
CA PHE A 77 -0.54 2.52 13.27
C PHE A 77 -1.16 2.29 14.65
N ASP A 78 -0.62 1.33 15.38
CA ASP A 78 -0.90 1.16 16.80
C ASP A 78 -0.24 2.30 17.57
N THR A 79 -1.01 2.96 18.43
CA THR A 79 -0.55 4.09 19.25
C THR A 79 -0.41 3.72 20.72
N SER A 80 -0.59 2.44 21.08
CA SER A 80 -0.33 1.94 22.42
C SER A 80 1.16 2.00 22.74
N ALA A 81 1.49 2.15 24.02
CA ALA A 81 2.89 2.23 24.44
C ALA A 81 3.69 0.94 24.14
N GLU A 82 3.02 -0.21 24.06
CA GLU A 82 3.64 -1.52 23.86
C GLU A 82 3.98 -1.78 22.39
N ASN A 83 3.17 -1.29 21.45
CA ASN A 83 3.29 -1.56 20.03
C ASN A 83 3.38 -0.29 19.17
N HIS A 84 3.79 0.85 19.76
CA HIS A 84 3.79 2.14 19.06
C HIS A 84 4.48 2.06 17.70
N GLY A 85 3.76 2.46 16.65
CA GLY A 85 4.23 2.44 15.26
C GLY A 85 4.06 1.10 14.52
N LEU A 86 3.52 0.06 15.16
CA LEU A 86 3.17 -1.19 14.48
C LEU A 86 2.05 -0.91 13.47
N GLN A 87 2.22 -1.38 12.24
CA GLN A 87 1.17 -1.28 11.23
C GLN A 87 0.04 -2.28 11.56
N ILE A 88 -1.19 -1.80 11.72
CA ILE A 88 -2.37 -2.59 12.08
C ILE A 88 -3.56 -2.48 11.09
N GLY A 89 -3.42 -1.73 10.00
CA GLY A 89 -4.47 -1.58 8.97
C GLY A 89 -4.24 -2.37 7.69
N HIS A 90 -3.00 -2.76 7.39
CA HIS A 90 -2.61 -3.29 6.08
C HIS A 90 -2.89 -4.79 5.98
N ASP A 91 -3.66 -5.17 4.97
CA ASP A 91 -3.88 -6.57 4.61
C ASP A 91 -2.76 -7.06 3.69
N MET A 92 -2.04 -8.10 4.16
CA MET A 92 -0.97 -8.71 3.38
C MET A 92 -1.50 -9.40 2.13
N ILE A 93 -0.98 -9.03 0.97
CA ILE A 93 -1.38 -9.67 -0.28
C ILE A 93 -0.87 -11.11 -0.38
N LEU A 94 -1.71 -12.01 -0.87
CA LEU A 94 -1.31 -13.35 -1.27
C LEU A 94 -1.17 -13.40 -2.78
N ILE A 95 0.02 -13.76 -3.26
CA ILE A 95 0.29 -13.96 -4.68
C ILE A 95 0.41 -15.44 -4.98
N GLN A 96 -0.24 -15.89 -6.05
CA GLN A 96 -0.11 -17.24 -6.59
C GLN A 96 0.44 -17.17 -8.02
N TRP A 97 1.41 -18.03 -8.33
CA TRP A 97 1.77 -18.30 -9.72
C TRP A 97 0.66 -19.13 -10.37
N GLN A 98 0.05 -18.61 -11.44
CA GLN A 98 -1.01 -19.29 -12.19
C GLN A 98 -0.62 -19.40 -13.66
N GLU A 99 -1.03 -20.48 -14.32
CA GLU A 99 -0.84 -20.64 -15.76
C GLU A 99 -2.01 -19.95 -16.50
N LYS A 100 -1.69 -18.99 -17.36
CA LYS A 100 -2.62 -18.37 -18.31
C LYS A 100 -2.01 -18.45 -19.71
N ASP A 101 -2.75 -19.05 -20.65
CA ASP A 101 -2.33 -19.21 -22.05
C ASP A 101 -0.92 -19.83 -22.21
N GLY A 102 -0.58 -20.81 -21.36
CA GLY A 102 0.71 -21.51 -21.37
C GLY A 102 1.87 -20.71 -20.77
N GLN A 103 1.61 -19.57 -20.10
CA GLN A 103 2.60 -18.75 -19.42
C GLN A 103 2.30 -18.67 -17.91
N LEU A 104 3.36 -18.66 -17.09
CA LEU A 104 3.25 -18.41 -15.66
C LEU A 104 3.12 -16.91 -15.39
N VAL A 105 2.02 -16.52 -14.77
CA VAL A 105 1.74 -15.15 -14.34
C VAL A 105 1.58 -15.11 -12.82
N LYS A 106 1.97 -14.00 -12.20
CA LYS A 106 1.73 -13.75 -10.77
C LYS A 106 0.38 -13.07 -10.62
N GLU A 107 -0.54 -13.74 -9.93
CA GLU A 107 -1.87 -13.21 -9.65
C GLU A 107 -2.00 -12.89 -8.16
N VAL A 108 -2.60 -11.76 -7.83
CA VAL A 108 -3.01 -11.47 -6.45
C VAL A 108 -4.33 -12.21 -6.23
N VAL A 109 -4.39 -13.11 -5.26
CA VAL A 109 -5.58 -13.94 -4.98
C VAL A 109 -6.27 -13.56 -3.67
N TRP A 110 -5.64 -12.72 -2.84
CA TRP A 110 -6.21 -12.17 -1.61
C TRP A 110 -5.48 -10.85 -1.26
N PRO A 111 -6.14 -9.86 -0.62
CA PRO A 111 -7.56 -9.81 -0.24
C PRO A 111 -8.50 -9.67 -1.44
N GLU A 112 -9.76 -10.08 -1.28
CA GLU A 112 -10.78 -10.05 -2.34
C GLU A 112 -10.89 -8.67 -3.02
N ALA A 113 -10.77 -7.60 -2.22
CA ALA A 113 -10.86 -6.23 -2.70
C ALA A 113 -9.75 -5.83 -3.70
N GLY A 114 -8.66 -6.60 -3.77
CA GLY A 114 -7.52 -6.39 -4.67
C GLY A 114 -7.15 -7.64 -5.48
N ALA A 115 -7.99 -8.69 -5.49
CA ALA A 115 -7.70 -9.92 -6.19
C ALA A 115 -7.82 -9.72 -7.72
N THR A 116 -6.84 -10.25 -8.45
CA THR A 116 -6.81 -10.27 -9.92
C THR A 116 -7.22 -11.63 -10.49
N ALA A 117 -7.21 -12.68 -9.66
CA ALA A 117 -7.74 -14.01 -9.97
C ALA A 117 -8.20 -14.73 -8.68
N GLU A 118 -9.03 -15.76 -8.85
CA GLU A 118 -9.37 -16.69 -7.77
C GLU A 118 -8.17 -17.62 -7.45
N PRO A 119 -7.99 -18.07 -6.20
CA PRO A 119 -6.96 -19.04 -5.87
C PRO A 119 -7.24 -20.42 -6.49
N ILE A 120 -6.23 -21.04 -7.09
CA ILE A 120 -6.32 -22.38 -7.68
C ILE A 120 -5.89 -23.43 -6.64
N TYR A 121 -6.73 -24.46 -6.44
CA TYR A 121 -6.48 -25.59 -5.56
C TYR A 121 -6.13 -26.87 -6.36
N PRO A 122 -5.23 -27.77 -5.86
CA PRO A 122 -4.45 -27.66 -4.64
C PRO A 122 -3.32 -26.65 -4.74
N ILE A 123 -3.02 -25.98 -3.62
CA ILE A 123 -1.79 -25.21 -3.44
C ILE A 123 -0.65 -26.25 -3.44
N ARG A 124 0.02 -26.43 -4.58
CA ARG A 124 1.23 -27.25 -4.68
C ARG A 124 2.47 -26.41 -4.52
#